data_AF-A0AAW2F5P3-F1
#
_entry.id   AF-A0AAW2F5P3-F1
#
_cell.length_a   1.000
_cell.length_b   1.000
_cell.length_c   1.000
_cell.angle_alpha   90.00
_cell.angle_beta   90.00
_cell.angle_gamma   90.00
#
_symmetry.space_group_name_H-M   'P 1'
#
loop_
_entity.id
_entity.type
_entity.pdbx_description
1 polymer ?
#
loop_
_entity_poly.entity_id
_entity_poly.type
_entity_poly.pdbx_seq_one_letter_code
_entity_poly.pdbx_strand_id
1 'polypeptide(L)' 'MTYLVFALIIMVATNGVMTAPSVADSKAVCSPWLGYCQTTGECCRDLLCMGYSLKCVPGKIANDNRPVGDGPFPPKY' A
#
# COMPACT_ATOMS: atom_id res chain seq x y z
N MET A 1 -11.00 -38.21 -0.73
CA MET A 1 -11.71 -37.10 -1.39
C MET A 1 -12.14 -36.01 -0.41
N THR A 2 -12.61 -36.35 0.80
CA THR A 2 -13.07 -35.39 1.81
C THR A 2 -12.01 -34.36 2.25
N TYR A 3 -10.75 -34.76 2.43
CA TYR A 3 -9.66 -33.84 2.85
C TYR A 3 -9.29 -32.77 1.80
N LEU A 4 -9.40 -33.10 0.51
CA LEU A 4 -9.16 -32.15 -0.58
C LEU A 4 -10.24 -31.07 -0.62
N VAL A 5 -11.50 -31.42 -0.30
CA VAL A 5 -12.61 -30.47 -0.19
C VAL A 5 -12.38 -29.52 0.99
N PHE A 6 -11.95 -30.02 2.15
CA PHE A 6 -11.60 -29.17 3.29
C PHE A 6 -10.43 -28.22 2.99
N ALA A 7 -9.40 -28.68 2.29
CA ALA A 7 -8.26 -27.83 1.90
C ALA A 7 -8.66 -26.70 0.94
N LEU A 8 -9.57 -26.96 0.00
CA LEU A 8 -10.09 -25.94 -0.92
C LEU A 8 -10.96 -24.89 -0.20
N ILE A 9 -11.77 -25.30 0.78
CA ILE A 9 -12.58 -24.37 1.59
C ILE A 9 -11.69 -23.40 2.38
N ILE A 10 -10.56 -23.87 2.91
CA ILE A 10 -9.61 -23.03 3.67
C ILE A 10 -8.92 -22.00 2.74
N MET A 11 -8.54 -22.37 1.51
CA MET A 11 -7.93 -21.42 0.56
C MET A 11 -8.90 -20.35 0.04
N VAL A 12 -10.20 -20.66 -0.10
CA VAL A 12 -11.22 -19.65 -0.45
C VAL A 12 -11.42 -18.63 0.68
N ALA A 13 -11.27 -19.05 1.95
CA ALA A 13 -11.37 -18.15 3.09
C ALA A 13 -10.18 -17.18 3.22
N THR A 14 -8.99 -17.54 2.74
CA THR A 14 -7.78 -16.68 2.85
C THR A 14 -7.65 -15.65 1.73
N ASN A 15 -8.33 -15.84 0.59
CA ASN A 15 -8.33 -14.86 -0.51
C ASN A 15 -9.18 -13.61 -0.21
N GLY A 16 -9.87 -13.58 0.94
CA GLY A 16 -10.65 -12.44 1.42
C GLY A 16 -9.87 -11.38 2.20
N VAL A 17 -8.54 -11.51 2.34
CA VAL A 17 -7.69 -10.50 2.99
C VAL A 17 -6.73 -9.88 1.98
N MET A 18 -7.28 -9.38 0.88
CA MET A 18 -6.70 -8.22 0.21
C MET A 18 -7.65 -7.06 0.44
N THR A 19 -7.73 -6.59 1.69
CA THR A 19 -8.16 -5.22 1.93
C THR A 19 -7.04 -4.32 1.44
N ALA A 20 -6.95 -4.11 0.12
CA ALA A 20 -6.54 -2.81 -0.36
C ALA A 20 -7.43 -1.80 0.38
N PRO A 21 -6.88 -0.77 1.05
CA PRO A 21 -7.70 0.16 1.81
C PRO A 21 -8.79 0.71 0.89
N SER A 22 -10.01 0.24 1.14
CA SER A 22 -11.20 0.61 0.41
C SER A 22 -11.43 2.09 0.65
N VAL A 23 -11.48 2.83 -0.46
CA VAL A 23 -11.84 4.24 -0.54
C VAL A 23 -13.21 4.43 0.11
N ALA A 24 -13.22 4.76 1.39
CA ALA A 24 -14.35 5.28 2.13
C ALA A 24 -13.78 6.24 3.19
N ASP A 25 -14.20 7.50 3.08
CA ASP A 25 -13.91 8.64 3.96
C ASP A 25 -12.62 9.47 3.77
N SER A 26 -12.74 10.45 2.87
CA SER A 26 -12.51 11.88 3.17
C SER A 26 -11.14 12.41 3.63
N LYS A 27 -10.02 11.78 3.29
CA LYS A 27 -8.70 12.40 3.00
C LYS A 27 -7.82 11.29 2.45
N ALA A 28 -7.35 11.37 1.22
CA ALA A 28 -6.61 10.28 0.57
C ALA A 28 -5.51 9.70 1.49
N VAL A 29 -5.77 8.51 2.04
CA VAL A 29 -4.89 7.79 2.97
C VAL A 29 -3.78 7.16 2.14
N CYS A 30 -2.72 7.92 1.91
CA CYS A 30 -1.48 7.41 1.35
C CYS A 30 -0.61 6.82 2.45
N SER A 31 0.25 5.85 2.10
CA SER A 31 1.23 5.27 2.99
C SER A 31 2.42 6.23 3.19
N PRO A 32 2.71 6.63 4.44
CA PRO A 32 3.83 7.52 4.77
C PRO A 32 5.18 6.78 4.61
N TRP A 33 6.28 7.46 4.95
CA TRP A 33 7.62 6.87 4.91
C TRP A 33 7.70 5.55 5.69
N LEU A 34 8.28 4.52 5.06
CA LEU A 34 8.36 3.13 5.54
C LEU A 34 7.01 2.43 5.73
N GLY A 35 5.89 3.05 5.34
CA GLY A 35 4.58 2.42 5.25
C GLY A 35 4.57 1.32 4.21
N TYR A 36 3.68 0.34 4.40
CA TYR A 36 3.50 -0.78 3.49
C TYR A 36 2.95 -0.32 2.13
N CYS A 37 3.41 -0.93 1.04
CA CYS A 37 2.90 -0.71 -0.31
C CYS A 37 3.13 -1.94 -1.19
N GLN A 38 2.24 -2.13 -2.15
CA GLN A 38 2.40 -3.03 -3.30
C GLN A 38 2.65 -2.24 -4.59
N THR A 39 2.08 -1.04 -4.68
CA THR A 39 2.28 -0.15 -5.83
C THR A 39 2.66 1.25 -5.40
N THR A 40 3.37 1.97 -6.26
CA THR A 40 3.78 3.35 -5.99
C THR A 40 2.59 4.27 -5.71
N GLY A 41 1.43 4.04 -6.35
CA GLY A 41 0.23 4.87 -6.13
C GLY A 41 -0.29 4.88 -4.69
N GLU A 42 0.07 3.87 -3.89
CA GLU A 42 -0.31 3.79 -2.47
C GLU A 42 0.58 4.67 -1.59
N CYS A 43 1.79 5.01 -2.02
CA CYS A 43 2.69 5.86 -1.25
C CYS A 43 2.32 7.35 -1.36
N CYS A 44 2.62 8.11 -0.30
CA CYS A 44 2.47 9.57 -0.33
C CYS A 44 3.41 10.23 -1.33
N ARG A 45 3.15 11.50 -1.63
CA ARG A 45 4.02 12.31 -2.49
C ARG A 45 5.46 12.29 -1.97
N ASP A 46 6.40 12.34 -2.91
CA ASP A 46 7.85 12.20 -2.66
C ASP A 46 8.29 10.82 -2.15
N LEU A 47 7.41 9.81 -2.28
CA LEU A 47 7.71 8.41 -2.02
C LEU A 47 7.36 7.51 -3.21
N LEU A 48 8.16 6.46 -3.39
CA LEU A 48 7.96 5.37 -4.35
C LEU A 48 7.86 4.03 -3.60
N CYS A 49 7.13 3.07 -4.18
CA CYS A 49 7.06 1.75 -3.61
C CYS A 49 8.27 0.91 -4.00
N MET A 50 9.03 0.46 -3.02
CA MET A 50 10.16 -0.43 -3.22
C MET A 50 9.68 -1.88 -3.24
N GLY A 51 9.45 -2.42 -4.44
CA GLY A 51 8.74 -3.70 -4.62
C GLY A 51 9.33 -4.91 -3.88
N TYR A 52 10.64 -4.95 -3.64
CA TYR A 52 11.25 -6.06 -2.90
C TYR A 52 11.02 -5.99 -1.37
N SER A 53 10.83 -4.78 -0.83
CA SER A 53 10.62 -4.57 0.61
C SER A 53 9.17 -4.23 0.95
N LEU A 54 8.35 -3.99 -0.08
CA LEU A 54 6.95 -3.56 0.04
C LEU A 54 6.82 -2.32 0.93
N LYS A 55 7.77 -1.38 0.82
CA LYS A 55 7.82 -0.16 1.62
C LYS A 55 7.93 1.11 0.78
N CYS A 56 7.28 2.17 1.26
CA CYS A 56 7.41 3.51 0.71
C CYS A 56 8.75 4.13 1.10
N VAL A 57 9.59 4.41 0.10
CA VAL A 57 10.92 5.00 0.26
C VAL A 57 11.03 6.30 -0.54
N PRO A 58 11.97 7.20 -0.22
CA PRO A 58 12.13 8.47 -0.93
C PRO A 58 12.26 8.28 -2.44
N GLY A 59 11.48 9.04 -3.20
CA GLY A 59 11.54 9.04 -4.65
C GLY A 59 10.49 9.96 -5.27
N LYS A 60 10.79 10.52 -6.45
CA LYS A 60 9.99 11.60 -7.03
C LYS A 60 9.37 11.20 -8.36
N ILE A 61 8.11 11.56 -8.55
CA ILE A 61 7.39 11.46 -9.82
C ILE A 61 7.17 12.88 -10.36
N ALA A 62 7.32 13.07 -11.67
CA ALA A 62 6.99 14.34 -12.30
C ALA A 62 5.47 14.58 -12.26
N ASN A 63 5.03 15.81 -11.97
CA ASN A 63 3.62 16.19 -11.88
C ASN A 63 2.79 15.34 -10.90
N ASP A 64 3.40 15.04 -9.75
CA ASP A 64 2.78 14.21 -8.73
C ASP A 64 1.76 14.98 -7.87
N ASN A 65 0.49 14.64 -8.08
CA ASN A 65 -0.65 15.23 -7.37
C ASN A 65 -1.10 14.42 -6.15
N ARG A 66 -0.34 13.38 -5.76
CA ARG A 66 -0.63 12.64 -4.52
C ARG A 66 -0.52 13.57 -3.30
N PRO A 67 -1.22 13.26 -2.20
CA PRO A 67 -1.11 14.02 -0.97
C PRO A 67 0.28 13.86 -0.33
N VAL A 68 0.74 14.90 0.36
CA VAL A 68 1.90 14.81 1.25
C VAL A 68 1.45 14.13 2.54
N GLY A 69 2.12 13.05 2.90
CA GLY A 69 1.84 12.31 4.13
C GLY A 69 2.68 12.76 5.30
N ASP A 70 2.49 12.09 6.42
CA ASP A 70 3.33 12.25 7.60
C ASP A 70 4.73 11.68 7.38
N GLY A 71 5.70 12.22 8.12
CA GLY A 71 7.08 11.75 8.13
C GLY A 71 8.10 12.81 7.72
N PRO A 72 9.38 12.42 7.64
CA PRO A 72 10.46 13.36 7.35
C PRO A 72 10.57 13.73 5.85
N PHE A 73 9.73 13.13 4.99
CA PHE A 73 9.74 13.35 3.54
C PHE A 73 8.42 13.97 3.05
N PRO A 74 8.47 14.99 2.17
CA PRO A 74 9.69 15.68 1.74
C PRO A 74 10.33 16.48 2.90
N PRO A 75 11.68 16.57 2.95
CA PRO A 75 12.35 17.39 3.95
C PRO A 75 11.95 18.86 3.79
N LYS A 76 11.57 19.50 4.89
CA LYS A 76 11.31 20.94 4.92
C LYS A 76 12.65 21.65 5.11
N TYR A 77 12.97 22.59 4.21
CA TYR A 77 14.14 23.46 4.29
C TYR A 77 13.95 24.57 5.33
#